data_AF-A0A432SCF6-F1
#
_entry.id   AF-A0A432SCF6-F1
#
_cell.length_a   1.000
_cell.length_b   1.000
_cell.length_c   1.000
_cell.angle_alpha   90.00
_cell.angle_beta   90.00
_cell.angle_gamma   90.00
#
_symmetry.space_group_name_H-M   'P 1'
#
loop_
_entity.id
_entity.type
_entity.pdbx_description
1 polymer ?
#
loop_
_entity_poly.entity_id
_entity_poly.type
_entity_poly.pdbx_seq_one_letter_code
_entity_poly.pdbx_strand_id
1 'polypeptide(L)'
;MELKDVILSTLAEMEKTNGGEEETTLIQTPKKEDFFEVAPQSEQVIKQTSNTAESELMYLNSIRERLLVLFEGFQAPNNSNIEAKVDMTLNFLEYTLATIDIRVKKLEKEV
;
A
#
# COMPACT_ATOMS: atom_id res chain seq x y z
N MET A 1 -42.36 9.17 -4.56
CA MET A 1 -41.34 8.57 -5.44
C MET A 1 -40.64 7.51 -4.65
N GLU A 2 -40.49 6.31 -5.22
CA GLU A 2 -39.70 5.26 -4.60
C GLU A 2 -38.21 5.60 -4.77
N LEU A 3 -37.37 5.18 -3.82
CA LEU A 3 -35.91 5.44 -3.83
C LEU A 3 -35.24 4.95 -5.13
N LYS A 4 -35.82 3.92 -5.76
CA LYS A 4 -35.37 3.35 -7.03
C LYS A 4 -35.46 4.37 -8.17
N ASP A 5 -36.51 5.19 -8.20
CA ASP A 5 -36.73 6.19 -9.25
C ASP A 5 -35.73 7.35 -9.13
N VAL A 6 -35.36 7.70 -7.89
CA VAL A 6 -34.37 8.75 -7.61
C VAL A 6 -32.97 8.30 -8.05
N ILE A 7 -32.60 7.05 -7.74
CA ILE A 7 -31.29 6.49 -8.11
C ILE A 7 -31.15 6.38 -9.64
N LEU A 8 -32.19 5.89 -10.33
CA LEU A 8 -32.22 5.80 -11.79
C LEU A 8 -32.12 7.18 -12.46
N SER A 9 -32.79 8.20 -11.89
CA SER A 9 -32.68 9.57 -12.36
C SER A 9 -31.26 10.12 -12.24
N THR A 10 -30.58 9.87 -11.12
CA THR A 10 -29.20 10.35 -10.91
C THR A 10 -28.19 9.63 -11.81
N LEU A 11 -28.35 8.31 -12.00
CA LEU A 11 -27.51 7.53 -12.92
C LEU A 11 -27.63 8.02 -14.37
N ALA A 12 -28.86 8.27 -14.83
CA ALA A 12 -29.12 8.79 -16.18
C ALA A 12 -28.55 10.21 -16.37
N GLU A 13 -28.55 11.02 -15.32
CA GLU A 13 -27.97 12.37 -15.34
C GLU A 13 -26.44 12.33 -15.44
N MET A 14 -25.78 11.36 -14.78
CA MET A 14 -24.32 11.16 -14.88
C MET A 14 -23.90 10.62 -16.25
N GLU A 15 -24.63 9.67 -16.84
CA GLU A 15 -24.32 9.15 -18.18
C GLU A 15 -24.43 10.23 -19.26
N LYS A 16 -25.38 11.17 -19.12
CA LYS A 16 -25.56 12.26 -20.07
C LYS A 16 -24.41 13.28 -20.07
N THR A 17 -23.58 13.31 -19.03
CA THR A 17 -22.37 14.14 -18.98
C THR A 17 -21.17 13.53 -19.72
N ASN A 18 -21.24 12.26 -20.11
CA ASN A 18 -20.19 11.53 -20.83
C ASN A 18 -20.62 11.14 -22.26
N GLY A 19 -21.21 12.07 -23.00
CA GLY A 19 -21.48 11.86 -24.43
C GLY A 19 -20.19 11.82 -25.25
N GLY A 20 -19.86 10.66 -25.85
CA GLY A 20 -18.80 10.56 -26.86
C GLY A 20 -18.36 9.15 -27.27
N GLU A 21 -19.28 8.37 -27.86
CA GLU A 21 -19.06 7.41 -28.97
C GLU A 21 -18.30 6.07 -28.72
N GLU A 22 -19.06 4.96 -28.82
CA GLU A 22 -18.55 3.66 -29.25
C GLU A 22 -18.55 3.59 -30.78
N GLU A 23 -17.48 3.13 -31.44
CA GLU A 23 -17.59 2.24 -32.61
C GLU A 23 -16.26 1.56 -33.00
N THR A 24 -16.42 0.36 -33.56
CA THR A 24 -15.48 -0.67 -34.02
C THR A 24 -14.35 -0.24 -34.95
N THR A 25 -13.18 -0.91 -34.94
CA THR A 25 -12.47 -1.49 -36.11
C THR A 25 -11.06 -2.07 -35.82
N LEU A 26 -10.67 -3.01 -36.68
CA LEU A 26 -9.47 -3.86 -36.69
C LEU A 26 -8.16 -3.15 -37.09
N ILE A 27 -7.05 -3.54 -36.44
CA ILE A 27 -5.64 -3.73 -36.92
C ILE A 27 -5.01 -2.66 -37.86
N GLN A 28 -3.93 -1.98 -37.42
CA GLN A 28 -2.59 -1.92 -38.06
C GLN A 28 -1.57 -1.00 -37.33
N THR A 29 -0.34 -1.50 -37.22
CA THR A 29 0.97 -0.93 -36.73
C THR A 29 1.55 0.18 -37.67
N PRO A 30 2.79 0.76 -37.55
CA PRO A 30 3.94 0.51 -36.63
C PRO A 30 4.84 1.73 -36.18
N LYS A 31 5.89 1.41 -35.38
CA LYS A 31 7.18 2.11 -35.03
C LYS A 31 7.15 3.10 -33.84
N LYS A 32 8.01 2.99 -32.81
CA LYS A 32 9.41 2.52 -32.64
C LYS A 32 9.58 1.80 -31.27
N GLU A 33 10.15 0.59 -31.21
CA GLU A 33 11.57 0.28 -30.89
C GLU A 33 11.99 0.91 -29.53
N ASP A 34 12.50 0.21 -28.50
CA ASP A 34 13.32 -1.00 -28.53
C ASP A 34 13.70 -1.50 -27.09
N PHE A 35 14.03 -2.79 -26.99
CA PHE A 35 14.80 -3.52 -25.96
C PHE A 35 14.32 -3.68 -24.49
N PHE A 36 13.78 -4.87 -24.21
CA PHE A 36 13.95 -5.56 -22.93
C PHE A 36 15.31 -6.28 -22.94
N GLU A 37 16.30 -5.73 -22.25
CA GLU A 37 17.54 -6.43 -21.89
C GLU A 37 17.72 -6.28 -20.37
N VAL A 38 17.51 -7.37 -19.64
CA VAL A 38 17.96 -7.49 -18.24
C VAL A 38 19.22 -8.34 -18.26
N ALA A 39 20.36 -7.68 -18.43
CA ALA A 39 21.67 -8.23 -18.14
C ALA A 39 22.25 -7.53 -16.89
N PRO A 40 22.98 -8.26 -16.03
CA PRO A 40 23.37 -7.81 -14.70
C PRO A 40 24.55 -6.84 -14.77
N GLN A 41 24.42 -5.67 -14.14
CA GLN A 41 25.58 -4.81 -13.89
C GLN A 41 25.97 -4.92 -12.42
N SER A 42 26.99 -5.73 -12.21
CA SER A 42 27.86 -5.72 -11.04
C SER A 42 28.55 -4.37 -10.91
N GLU A 43 28.40 -3.80 -9.70
CA GLU A 43 29.49 -3.23 -8.91
C GLU A 43 30.10 -1.91 -9.41
N GLN A 44 29.82 -0.80 -8.71
CA GLN A 44 30.84 0.12 -8.16
C GLN A 44 30.23 1.03 -7.07
N VAL A 45 30.50 0.65 -5.81
CA VAL A 45 30.95 1.50 -4.69
C VAL A 45 30.56 2.99 -4.78
N ILE A 46 29.31 3.32 -4.47
CA ILE A 46 28.95 4.68 -4.04
C ILE A 46 28.02 4.59 -2.83
N LYS A 47 28.55 5.04 -1.69
CA LYS A 47 27.85 5.46 -0.47
C LYS A 47 27.19 4.36 0.37
N GLN A 48 28.00 3.83 1.28
CA GLN A 48 27.56 3.12 2.49
C GLN A 48 26.55 3.91 3.37
N THR A 49 26.25 5.18 3.03
CA THR A 49 25.29 6.06 3.71
C THR A 49 23.88 6.08 3.10
N SER A 50 23.66 5.64 1.85
CA SER A 50 22.30 5.59 1.28
C SER A 50 21.49 4.39 1.78
N ASN A 51 22.17 3.28 2.07
CA ASN A 51 21.53 2.04 2.51
C ASN A 51 20.83 2.16 3.87
N THR A 52 21.36 2.98 4.78
CA THR A 52 20.77 3.14 6.12
C THR A 52 19.45 3.90 6.05
N ALA A 53 19.40 5.02 5.31
CA ALA A 53 18.19 5.82 5.14
C ALA A 53 17.08 5.05 4.40
N GLU A 54 17.42 4.32 3.34
CA GLU A 54 16.45 3.49 2.61
C GLU A 54 15.93 2.33 3.47
N SER A 55 16.82 1.65 4.22
CA SER A 55 16.40 0.58 5.13
C SER A 55 15.52 1.11 6.27
N GLU A 56 15.73 2.35 6.71
CA GLU A 56 14.91 2.97 7.74
C GLU A 56 13.53 3.35 7.22
N LEU A 57 13.48 3.94 6.02
CA LEU A 57 12.23 4.24 5.35
C LEU A 57 11.39 2.97 5.16
N MET A 58 12.03 1.86 4.75
CA MET A 58 11.36 0.56 4.59
C MET A 58 10.86 0.02 5.94
N TYR A 59 11.67 0.10 6.99
CA TYR A 59 11.27 -0.33 8.34
C TYR A 59 10.06 0.45 8.85
N LEU A 60 10.09 1.78 8.74
CA LEU A 60 9.00 2.66 9.17
C LEU A 60 7.71 2.40 8.38
N ASN A 61 7.81 2.22 7.06
CA ASN A 61 6.65 1.84 6.23
C ASN A 61 6.06 0.50 6.68
N SER A 62 6.89 -0.49 7.02
CA SER A 62 6.42 -1.78 7.51
C SER A 62 5.67 -1.69 8.84
N ILE A 63 6.07 -0.80 9.75
CA ILE A 63 5.35 -0.58 11.02
C ILE A 63 4.02 0.11 10.72
N ARG A 64 4.04 1.14 9.87
CA ARG A 64 2.83 1.88 9.48
C ARG A 64 1.78 0.95 8.90
N GLU A 65 2.14 0.09 7.95
CA GLU A 65 1.21 -0.86 7.34
C GLU A 65 0.63 -1.85 8.36
N ARG A 66 1.48 -2.40 9.24
CA ARG A 66 1.02 -3.30 10.32
C ARG A 66 0.05 -2.60 11.28
N LEU A 67 0.29 -1.34 11.63
CA LEU A 67 -0.62 -0.55 12.46
C LEU A 67 -1.95 -0.26 11.77
N LEU A 68 -1.94 0.04 10.47
CA LEU A 68 -3.17 0.24 9.70
C LEU A 68 -4.03 -1.02 9.71
N VAL A 69 -3.44 -2.18 9.42
CA VAL A 69 -4.14 -3.47 9.45
C VAL A 69 -4.65 -3.79 10.87
N LEU A 70 -3.88 -3.48 11.91
CA LEU A 70 -4.33 -3.64 13.29
C LEU A 70 -5.57 -2.79 13.56
N PHE A 71 -5.60 -1.53 13.14
CA PHE A 71 -6.75 -0.66 13.33
C PHE A 71 -7.97 -1.12 12.54
N GLU A 72 -7.80 -1.55 11.29
CA GLU A 72 -8.89 -2.13 10.49
C GLU A 72 -9.46 -3.38 11.18
N GLY A 73 -8.59 -4.30 11.63
CA GLY A 73 -9.01 -5.49 12.37
C GLY A 73 -9.66 -5.19 13.72
N PHE A 74 -9.26 -4.10 14.37
CA PHE A 74 -9.84 -3.65 15.64
C PHE A 74 -11.24 -3.07 15.47
N GLN A 75 -11.51 -2.38 14.36
CA GLN A 75 -12.83 -1.84 14.03
C GLN A 75 -13.77 -2.87 13.37
N ALA A 76 -13.28 -4.08 13.07
CA ALA A 76 -14.06 -5.10 12.38
C ALA A 76 -15.28 -5.55 13.22
N PRO A 77 -16.50 -5.57 12.63
CA PRO A 77 -17.76 -5.79 13.34
C PRO A 77 -17.93 -7.23 13.85
N ASN A 78 -17.22 -8.19 13.26
CA ASN A 78 -17.20 -9.60 13.63
C ASN A 78 -16.26 -9.91 14.81
N ASN A 79 -15.47 -8.93 15.26
CA ASN A 79 -14.59 -9.07 16.40
C ASN A 79 -15.25 -8.36 17.60
N SER A 80 -16.13 -9.03 18.34
CA SER A 80 -16.91 -8.39 19.41
C SER A 80 -16.31 -8.57 20.81
N ASN A 81 -15.33 -9.47 20.97
CA ASN A 81 -14.68 -9.70 22.26
C ASN A 81 -13.61 -8.63 22.52
N ILE A 82 -13.95 -7.65 23.37
CA ILE A 82 -13.06 -6.53 23.70
C ILE A 82 -11.82 -6.96 24.48
N GLU A 83 -11.92 -7.95 25.37
CA GLU A 83 -10.76 -8.42 26.16
C GLU A 83 -9.73 -9.08 25.25
N ALA A 84 -10.18 -9.95 24.33
CA ALA A 84 -9.31 -10.57 23.34
C ALA A 84 -8.65 -9.53 22.41
N LYS A 85 -9.38 -8.46 22.03
CA LYS A 85 -8.83 -7.35 21.24
C LYS A 85 -7.73 -6.60 21.97
N VAL A 86 -7.96 -6.28 23.24
CA VAL A 86 -6.99 -5.56 24.07
C VAL A 86 -5.75 -6.40 24.28
N ASP A 87 -5.91 -7.69 24.61
CA ASP A 87 -4.80 -8.62 24.79
C ASP A 87 -3.98 -8.79 23.51
N MET A 88 -4.64 -9.01 22.37
CA MET A 88 -3.97 -9.10 21.07
C MET A 88 -3.21 -7.81 20.72
N THR A 89 -3.83 -6.66 20.99
CA THR A 89 -3.23 -5.35 20.73
C THR A 89 -2.03 -5.10 21.63
N LEU A 90 -2.13 -5.45 22.91
CA LEU A 90 -1.03 -5.35 23.86
C LEU A 90 0.17 -6.18 23.40
N ASN A 91 -0.06 -7.46 23.10
CA ASN A 91 0.96 -8.37 22.60
C ASN A 91 1.64 -7.85 21.31
N PHE A 92 0.84 -7.31 20.38
CA PHE A 92 1.38 -6.70 19.15
C PHE A 92 2.25 -5.48 19.45
N LEU A 93 1.82 -4.60 20.36
CA LEU A 93 2.57 -3.40 20.71
C LEU A 93 3.87 -3.75 21.44
N GLU A 94 3.85 -4.75 22.34
CA GLU A 94 5.05 -5.27 23.00
C GLU A 94 6.06 -5.83 22.00
N TYR A 95 5.60 -6.64 21.04
CA TYR A 95 6.44 -7.14 19.96
C TYR A 95 7.00 -5.98 19.12
N THR A 96 6.16 -5.02 18.75
CA THR A 96 6.59 -3.86 17.95
C THR A 96 7.67 -3.06 18.67
N LEU A 97 7.49 -2.80 19.97
CA LEU A 97 8.48 -2.13 20.80
C LEU A 97 9.81 -2.90 20.83
N ALA A 98 9.77 -4.23 21.03
CA ALA A 98 10.97 -5.05 20.99
C ALA A 98 11.69 -4.97 19.64
N THR A 99 10.96 -4.93 18.53
CA THR A 99 11.58 -4.75 17.19
C THR A 99 12.22 -3.36 17.03
N ILE A 100 11.62 -2.32 17.62
CA ILE A 100 12.18 -0.97 17.62
C ILE A 100 13.49 -0.96 18.43
N ASP A 101 13.52 -1.56 19.61
CA ASP A 101 14.74 -1.66 20.42
C ASP A 101 15.87 -2.37 19.69
N ILE A 102 15.58 -3.46 18.97
CA ILE A 102 16.57 -4.17 18.15
C ILE A 102 17.10 -3.25 17.04
N ARG A 103 16.20 -2.49 16.40
CA ARG A 103 16.57 -1.57 15.32
C ARG A 103 17.42 -0.41 15.81
N VAL A 104 17.04 0.21 16.94
CA VAL A 104 17.80 1.27 17.61
C VAL A 104 19.19 0.79 17.98
N LYS A 105 19.30 -0.36 18.66
CA LYS A 105 20.61 -0.97 19.01
C LYS A 105 21.49 -1.25 17.79
N LYS A 106 20.89 -1.58 16.64
CA LYS A 106 21.64 -1.77 15.39
C LYS A 106 22.19 -0.44 14.88
N LEU A 107 21.37 0.61 14.89
CA LEU A 107 21.79 1.95 14.45
C LEU A 107 22.85 2.55 15.38
N GLU A 108 22.72 2.40 16.70
CA GLU A 108 23.73 2.85 17.68
C GLU A 108 25.08 2.16 17.53
N LYS A 109 25.13 0.91 17.03
CA LYS A 109 26.38 0.20 16.75
C LYS A 109 27.01 0.57 15.41
N GLU A 110 26.24 1.17 14.51
CA GLU A 110 26.69 1.61 13.19
C GLU A 110 27.17 3.08 13.19
N VAL A 111 26.93 3.83 14.29
CA VAL A 111 27.39 5.20 14.55
C VAL A 111 28.68 5.19 15.37
#